data_AF-A0A7Y4TMH8-F1
#
_entry.id   AF-A0A7Y4TMH8-F1
#
_cell.length_a   1.000
_cell.length_b   1.000
_cell.length_c   1.000
_cell.angle_alpha   90.00
_cell.angle_beta   90.00
_cell.angle_gamma   90.00
#
_symmetry.space_group_name_H-M   'P 1'
#
loop_
_entity.id
_entity.type
_entity.pdbx_description
1 polymer ?
#
loop_
_entity_poly.entity_id
_entity_poly.type
_entity_poly.pdbx_seq_one_letter_code
_entity_poly.pdbx_strand_id
1 'polypeptide(L)'
;MLYDQFFIDDLKSRADLVRIIEPYAPLKKKGANWMGCCPFHQEKTPSFSVSPAKGFYKCFGCGKGGNACTCLMEIEGLNFPEAIQRVAEMTGVVLPEPIDDEQFAQSKKRKEEKKQLSDQVIELNKVALEFWEAELEGSGQLAEGRRQKAEAAKTYLDERGISEEIRKQFRMGFSPDSWDSLLNHLREKGHDDKLIEQSGLVSVNEEKDRVFDRFRGRIMFPVLDVNGDPIAFGARAMGDDQPKYLNSPETPAYVKGQHLYGLF
;
A
#
# COMPACT_ATOMS: atom_id res chain seq x y z
N MET A 1 5.39 1.87 23.58
CA MET A 1 5.33 3.36 23.70
C MET A 1 6.70 3.80 24.18
N LEU A 2 7.42 4.67 23.45
CA LEU A 2 8.88 4.85 23.68
C LEU A 2 9.30 5.81 24.80
N TYR A 3 8.38 6.58 25.37
CA TYR A 3 8.71 7.53 26.43
C TYR A 3 7.69 7.46 27.54
N ASP A 4 8.15 7.65 28.78
CA ASP A 4 7.29 7.70 29.97
C ASP A 4 6.17 8.73 29.80
N GLN A 5 4.96 8.40 30.25
CA GLN A 5 3.79 9.27 30.08
C GLN A 5 4.00 10.64 30.75
N PHE A 6 4.70 10.69 31.88
CA PHE A 6 5.10 11.92 32.54
C PHE A 6 6.03 12.75 31.68
N PHE A 7 7.01 12.13 31.00
CA PHE A 7 7.88 12.84 30.07
C PHE A 7 7.10 13.39 28.87
N ILE A 8 6.21 12.59 28.29
CA ILE A 8 5.39 13.02 27.16
C ILE A 8 4.53 14.22 27.55
N ASP A 9 3.91 14.19 28.73
CA ASP A 9 3.05 15.26 29.19
C ASP A 9 3.84 16.50 29.61
N ASP A 10 5.02 16.33 30.22
CA ASP A 10 5.97 17.43 30.48
C ASP A 10 6.43 18.08 29.17
N LEU A 11 6.82 17.30 28.17
CA LEU A 11 7.23 17.81 26.86
C LEU A 11 6.09 18.58 26.17
N LYS A 12 4.86 18.04 26.18
CA LYS A 12 3.68 18.74 25.65
C LYS A 12 3.40 20.06 26.39
N SER A 13 3.63 20.10 27.70
CA SER A 13 3.41 21.30 28.51
C SER A 13 4.45 22.39 28.24
N ARG A 14 5.68 22.00 27.87
CA ARG A 14 6.79 22.90 27.52
C ARG A 14 6.78 23.34 26.06
N ALA A 15 6.07 22.61 25.20
CA ALA A 15 6.00 22.90 23.78
C ALA A 15 5.26 24.21 23.52
N ASP A 16 5.98 25.21 23.03
CA ASP A 16 5.38 26.44 22.53
C ASP A 16 4.76 26.18 21.15
N LEU A 17 3.46 25.86 21.14
CA LEU A 17 2.70 25.61 19.91
C LEU A 17 2.77 26.79 18.93
N VAL A 18 2.86 28.04 19.40
CA VAL A 18 2.91 29.20 18.50
C VAL A 18 4.22 29.15 17.74
N ARG A 19 5.33 29.01 18.45
CA ARG A 19 6.67 28.94 17.84
C ARG A 19 6.83 27.73 16.92
N ILE A 20 6.21 26.59 17.27
CA ILE A 20 6.25 25.38 16.44
C ILE A 20 5.45 25.57 15.14
N ILE A 21 4.31 26.26 15.19
CA ILE A 21 3.41 26.40 14.03
C ILE A 21 3.78 27.60 13.14
N GLU A 22 4.35 28.66 13.69
CA GLU A 22 4.69 29.90 12.98
C GLU A 22 5.48 29.72 11.67
N PRO A 23 6.43 28.77 11.55
CA PRO A 23 7.10 28.48 10.28
C PRO A 23 6.18 27.97 9.16
N TYR A 24 5.07 27.32 9.52
CA TYR A 24 4.14 26.69 8.56
C TYR A 24 2.92 27.58 8.29
N ALA A 25 2.51 28.38 9.28
CA ALA A 25 1.38 29.28 9.16
C ALA A 25 1.65 30.58 9.92
N PRO A 26 1.63 31.75 9.27
CA PRO A 26 1.81 33.02 9.96
C PRO A 26 0.63 33.27 10.92
N LEU A 27 0.94 33.37 12.20
CA LEU A 27 -0.03 33.56 13.26
C LEU A 27 -0.06 35.02 13.73
N LYS A 28 -1.26 35.56 13.98
CA LYS A 28 -1.46 36.88 14.59
C LYS A 28 -2.15 36.76 15.92
N LYS A 29 -1.64 37.47 16.93
CA LYS A 29 -2.25 37.50 18.26
C LYS A 29 -3.63 38.15 18.22
N LYS A 30 -4.63 37.48 18.78
CA LYS A 30 -6.01 37.95 18.89
C LYS A 30 -6.54 37.62 20.29
N GLY A 31 -6.41 38.58 21.20
CA GLY A 31 -6.72 38.37 22.62
C GLY A 31 -5.75 37.38 23.27
N ALA A 32 -6.28 36.34 23.92
CA ALA A 32 -5.50 35.29 24.58
C ALA A 32 -4.99 34.21 23.61
N ASN A 33 -5.51 34.15 22.38
CA ASN A 33 -5.17 33.15 21.37
C ASN A 33 -4.42 33.78 20.19
N TRP A 34 -3.90 32.91 19.34
CA TRP A 34 -3.30 33.27 18.06
C TRP A 34 -4.14 32.71 16.92
N MET A 35 -4.24 33.44 15.81
CA MET A 35 -5.07 33.10 14.67
C MET A 35 -4.29 33.18 13.37
N GLY A 36 -4.51 32.23 12.46
CA GLY A 36 -3.92 32.22 11.12
C GLY A 36 -4.75 31.40 10.13
N CYS A 37 -4.29 31.32 8.89
CA CYS A 37 -4.83 30.35 7.93
C CYS A 37 -4.33 28.95 8.31
N CYS A 38 -5.17 27.95 8.10
CA CYS A 38 -4.85 26.56 8.39
C CYS A 38 -3.70 26.03 7.53
N PRO A 39 -2.68 25.37 8.11
CA PRO A 39 -1.63 24.71 7.35
C PRO A 39 -2.09 23.39 6.70
N PHE A 40 -3.27 22.86 7.08
CA PHE A 40 -3.74 21.54 6.63
C PHE A 40 -4.70 21.56 5.45
N HIS A 41 -5.27 22.72 5.14
CA HIS A 41 -6.21 22.88 4.04
C HIS A 41 -6.13 24.30 3.51
N GLN A 42 -6.47 24.48 2.23
CA GLN A 42 -6.34 25.77 1.57
C GLN A 42 -7.53 26.67 1.89
N GLU A 43 -7.27 27.82 2.52
CA GLU A 43 -8.29 28.84 2.83
C GLU A 43 -7.75 30.27 2.74
N LYS A 44 -8.65 31.23 2.54
CA LYS A 44 -8.31 32.66 2.49
C LYS A 44 -8.59 33.39 3.80
N THR A 45 -9.48 32.85 4.63
CA THR A 45 -9.92 33.44 5.89
C THR A 45 -9.34 32.68 7.07
N PRO A 46 -8.69 33.35 8.05
CA PRO A 46 -8.10 32.67 9.20
C PRO A 46 -9.13 31.86 10.00
N SER A 47 -9.03 30.53 9.97
CA SER A 47 -9.85 29.63 10.79
C SER A 47 -9.04 28.82 11.81
N PHE A 48 -7.72 28.93 11.77
CA PHE A 48 -6.81 28.18 12.63
C PHE A 48 -6.50 28.97 13.90
N SER A 49 -6.89 28.45 15.05
CA SER A 49 -6.70 29.06 16.36
C SER A 49 -5.72 28.25 17.20
N VAL A 50 -4.72 28.92 17.77
CA VAL A 50 -3.76 28.34 18.73
C VAL A 50 -3.97 28.98 20.09
N SER A 51 -4.12 28.16 21.12
CA SER A 51 -4.25 28.61 22.50
C SER A 51 -3.01 28.21 23.31
N PRO A 52 -2.04 29.13 23.51
CA PRO A 52 -0.81 28.81 24.23
C PRO A 52 -1.08 28.32 25.65
N ALA A 53 -2.01 28.97 26.36
CA ALA A 53 -2.38 28.62 27.72
C ALA A 53 -3.01 27.22 27.85
N LYS A 54 -3.62 26.70 26.78
CA LYS A 54 -4.23 25.36 26.76
C LYS A 54 -3.36 24.30 26.08
N GLY A 55 -2.23 24.68 25.49
CA GLY A 55 -1.36 23.78 24.74
C GLY A 55 -2.05 23.08 23.54
N PHE A 56 -3.08 23.70 22.95
CA PHE A 56 -3.91 23.08 21.92
C PHE A 56 -4.20 24.04 20.76
N TYR A 57 -4.28 23.51 19.55
CA TYR A 57 -4.75 24.20 18.35
C TYR A 57 -6.08 23.63 17.87
N LYS A 58 -6.90 24.45 17.22
CA LYS A 58 -8.11 24.01 16.52
C LYS A 58 -8.31 24.80 15.24
N CYS A 59 -8.58 24.09 14.16
CA CYS A 59 -9.09 24.67 12.94
C CYS A 59 -10.63 24.61 12.93
N PHE A 60 -11.28 25.76 12.81
CA PHE A 60 -12.74 25.85 12.70
C PHE A 60 -13.26 25.58 11.28
N GLY A 61 -12.37 25.54 10.27
CA GLY A 61 -12.70 25.18 8.89
C GLY A 61 -12.74 23.67 8.65
N CYS A 62 -11.62 22.97 8.89
CA CYS A 62 -11.51 21.52 8.62
C CYS A 62 -11.72 20.63 9.86
N GLY A 63 -11.90 21.22 11.04
CA GLY A 63 -12.14 20.48 12.29
C GLY A 63 -10.91 19.86 12.95
N LYS A 64 -9.75 19.84 12.29
CA LYS A 64 -8.49 19.34 12.86
C LYS A 64 -8.13 20.10 14.14
N GLY A 65 -7.64 19.37 15.13
CA GLY A 65 -7.23 19.95 16.41
C GLY A 65 -6.34 19.00 17.18
N GLY A 66 -5.43 19.55 17.98
CA GLY A 66 -4.45 18.74 18.69
C GLY A 66 -3.42 19.55 19.47
N ASN A 67 -2.38 18.87 19.91
CA ASN A 67 -1.18 19.46 20.51
C ASN A 67 -0.04 19.62 19.48
N ALA A 68 1.12 20.10 19.93
CA ALA A 68 2.31 20.26 19.09
C ALA A 68 2.67 18.99 18.28
N CYS A 69 2.68 17.82 18.92
CA CYS A 69 3.05 16.57 18.28
C CYS A 69 2.06 16.21 17.16
N THR A 70 0.76 16.24 17.45
CA THR A 70 -0.27 15.99 16.42
C THR A 70 -0.26 17.00 15.29
N CYS A 71 0.19 18.24 15.54
CA CYS A 71 0.36 19.23 14.48
C CYS A 71 1.46 18.80 13.52
N LEU A 72 2.64 18.45 14.05
CA LEU A 72 3.79 18.04 13.24
C LEU A 72 3.54 16.70 12.53
N MET A 73 2.82 15.76 13.15
CA MET A 73 2.38 14.52 12.47
C MET A 73 1.58 14.83 11.21
N GLU A 74 0.66 15.80 11.29
CA GLU A 74 -0.20 16.18 10.17
C GLU A 74 0.53 17.01 9.10
N ILE A 75 1.49 17.87 9.50
CA ILE A 75 2.22 18.75 8.57
C ILE A 75 3.38 18.01 7.88
N GLU A 76 4.16 17.25 8.65
CA GLU A 76 5.40 16.62 8.19
C GLU A 76 5.23 15.13 7.87
N GLY A 77 4.03 14.55 8.09
CA GLY A 77 3.78 13.13 7.86
C GLY A 77 4.46 12.20 8.87
N LEU A 78 4.84 12.72 10.05
CA LEU A 78 5.55 11.98 11.08
C LEU A 78 4.65 10.99 11.81
N ASN A 79 5.22 9.89 12.27
CA ASN A 79 4.61 9.07 13.31
C ASN A 79 4.77 9.71 14.70
N PHE A 80 4.05 9.20 15.71
CA PHE A 80 4.04 9.81 17.04
C PHE A 80 5.44 9.86 17.71
N PRO A 81 6.27 8.79 17.68
CA PRO A 81 7.66 8.87 18.15
C PRO A 81 8.52 9.94 17.43
N GLU A 82 8.44 10.00 16.10
CA GLU A 82 9.13 11.03 15.31
C GLU A 82 8.66 12.43 15.68
N ALA A 83 7.35 12.63 15.89
CA ALA A 83 6.81 13.91 16.32
C ALA A 83 7.27 14.29 17.74
N ILE A 84 7.43 13.34 18.65
CA ILE A 84 8.02 13.59 19.98
C ILE A 84 9.48 14.03 19.84
N GLN A 85 10.27 13.36 19.00
CA GLN A 85 11.65 13.74 18.73
C GLN A 85 11.74 15.15 18.16
N ARG A 86 10.90 15.44 17.16
CA ARG A 86 10.83 16.75 16.52
C ARG A 86 10.46 17.86 17.50
N VAL A 87 9.47 17.64 18.37
CA VAL A 87 9.11 18.62 19.41
C VAL A 87 10.26 18.82 20.40
N ALA A 88 10.94 17.74 20.81
CA ALA A 88 12.07 17.82 21.74
C ALA A 88 13.24 18.62 21.13
N GLU A 89 13.58 18.39 19.87
CA GLU A 89 14.57 19.18 19.12
C GLU A 89 14.20 20.68 19.08
N MET A 90 12.95 20.99 18.74
CA MET A 90 12.48 22.38 18.63
C MET A 90 12.41 23.10 20.00
N THR A 91 12.23 22.35 21.08
CA THR A 91 12.15 22.87 22.46
C THR A 91 13.48 22.82 23.20
N GLY A 92 14.51 22.18 22.63
CA GLY A 92 15.80 21.96 23.28
C GLY A 92 15.73 21.01 24.47
N VAL A 93 14.68 20.20 24.57
CA VAL A 93 14.53 19.19 25.63
C VAL A 93 15.35 17.96 25.22
N VAL A 94 16.25 17.52 26.11
CA VAL A 94 16.98 16.27 25.91
C VAL A 94 16.00 15.11 26.07
N LEU A 95 15.86 14.29 25.03
CA LEU A 95 15.06 13.08 25.11
C LEU A 95 15.75 12.09 26.05
N PRO A 96 15.03 11.48 27.00
CA PRO A 96 15.56 10.36 27.75
C PRO A 96 15.87 9.22 26.79
N GLU A 97 16.81 8.33 27.18
CA GLU A 97 16.97 7.09 26.43
C GLU A 97 15.61 6.40 26.33
N PRO A 98 15.19 5.99 25.11
CA PRO A 98 13.92 5.34 24.94
C PRO A 98 13.85 4.15 25.89
N ILE A 99 12.73 4.00 26.59
CA ILE A 99 12.53 2.81 27.42
C ILE A 99 12.65 1.61 26.48
N ASP A 100 13.52 0.67 26.83
CA ASP A 100 13.77 -0.56 26.08
C ASP A 100 12.50 -1.41 26.10
N ASP A 101 11.57 -1.06 25.20
CA ASP A 101 10.28 -1.70 25.05
C ASP A 101 10.50 -2.84 24.05
N GLU A 102 10.86 -4.03 24.57
CA GLU A 102 10.97 -5.25 23.77
C GLU A 102 9.78 -5.41 22.82
N GLN A 103 8.58 -4.93 23.19
CA GLN A 103 7.39 -4.97 22.35
C GLN A 103 7.45 -3.99 21.17
N PHE A 104 8.08 -2.82 21.32
CA PHE A 104 8.29 -1.88 20.22
C PHE A 104 9.37 -2.38 19.25
N ALA A 105 10.50 -2.89 19.76
CA ALA A 105 11.53 -3.50 18.93
C ALA A 105 10.95 -4.70 18.15
N GLN A 106 10.14 -5.53 18.82
CA GLN A 106 9.42 -6.64 18.19
C GLN A 106 8.38 -6.15 17.17
N SER A 107 7.65 -5.06 17.44
CA SER A 107 6.68 -4.47 16.51
C SER A 107 7.36 -3.88 15.27
N LYS A 108 8.48 -3.19 15.43
CA LYS A 108 9.27 -2.63 14.32
C LYS A 108 9.81 -3.76 13.46
N LYS A 109 10.42 -4.77 14.09
CA LYS A 109 10.91 -5.98 13.41
C LYS A 109 9.79 -6.69 12.63
N ARG A 110 8.62 -6.89 13.24
CA ARG A 110 7.44 -7.47 12.56
C ARG A 110 6.98 -6.64 11.37
N LYS A 111 7.02 -5.30 11.47
CA LYS A 111 6.66 -4.40 10.37
C LYS A 111 7.67 -4.48 9.23
N GLU A 112 8.96 -4.54 9.55
CA GLU A 112 10.05 -4.72 8.58
C GLU A 112 9.97 -6.08 7.89
N GLU A 113 9.78 -7.16 8.64
CA GLU A 113 9.55 -8.52 8.11
C GLU A 113 8.33 -8.56 7.19
N LYS A 114 7.21 -7.94 7.60
CA LYS A 114 6.01 -7.84 6.76
C LYS A 114 6.28 -7.06 5.47
N LYS A 115 7.02 -5.95 5.54
CA LYS A 115 7.38 -5.16 4.36
C LYS A 115 8.30 -5.96 3.43
N GLN A 116 9.32 -6.61 3.96
CA GLN A 116 10.21 -7.46 3.16
C GLN A 116 9.44 -8.58 2.45
N LEU A 117 8.50 -9.22 3.15
CA LEU A 117 7.66 -10.24 2.55
C LEU A 117 6.72 -9.67 1.48
N SER A 118 6.14 -8.50 1.72
CA SER A 118 5.35 -7.76 0.71
C SER A 118 6.17 -7.48 -0.55
N ASP A 119 7.38 -6.94 -0.38
CA ASP A 119 8.29 -6.62 -1.49
C ASP A 119 8.63 -7.89 -2.29
N GLN A 120 8.90 -9.02 -1.61
CA GLN A 120 9.14 -10.31 -2.25
C GLN A 120 7.92 -10.84 -3.04
N VAL A 121 6.71 -10.69 -2.50
CA VAL A 121 5.47 -11.08 -3.20
C VAL A 121 5.25 -10.22 -4.44
N ILE A 122 5.54 -8.92 -4.37
CA ILE A 122 5.47 -8.01 -5.53
C ILE A 122 6.42 -8.47 -6.63
N GLU A 123 7.65 -8.89 -6.29
CA GLU A 123 8.59 -9.41 -7.28
C GLU A 123 8.07 -10.71 -7.94
N LEU A 124 7.45 -11.63 -7.19
CA LEU A 124 6.80 -12.80 -7.80
C LEU A 124 5.65 -12.39 -8.74
N ASN A 125 4.85 -11.40 -8.34
CA ASN A 125 3.76 -10.90 -9.16
C ASN A 125 4.29 -10.26 -10.46
N LYS A 126 5.45 -9.60 -10.45
CA LYS A 126 6.08 -9.08 -11.68
C LYS A 126 6.41 -10.21 -12.64
N VAL A 127 7.02 -11.29 -12.14
CA VAL A 127 7.33 -12.48 -12.95
C VAL A 127 6.05 -13.13 -13.51
N ALA A 128 5.01 -13.25 -12.68
CA ALA A 128 3.72 -13.80 -13.13
C ALA A 128 3.02 -12.91 -14.17
N LEU A 129 3.10 -11.59 -13.99
CA LEU A 129 2.56 -10.62 -14.94
C LEU A 129 3.25 -10.74 -16.30
N GLU A 130 4.57 -10.71 -16.33
CA GLU A 130 5.35 -10.87 -17.56
C GLU A 130 5.05 -12.21 -18.25
N PHE A 131 4.93 -13.29 -17.47
CA PHE A 131 4.55 -14.59 -17.98
C PHE A 131 3.18 -14.57 -18.67
N TRP A 132 2.15 -13.99 -18.04
CA TRP A 132 0.81 -13.92 -18.62
C TRP A 132 0.68 -12.92 -19.77
N GLU A 133 1.43 -11.82 -19.76
CA GLU A 133 1.54 -10.90 -20.90
C GLU A 133 2.10 -11.64 -22.12
N ALA A 134 3.21 -12.39 -21.94
CA ALA A 134 3.81 -13.17 -23.01
C ALA A 134 2.86 -14.27 -23.54
N GLU A 135 2.14 -14.96 -22.66
CA GLU A 135 1.12 -15.94 -23.04
C GLU A 135 -0.01 -15.30 -23.85
N LEU A 136 -0.49 -14.10 -23.48
CA LEU A 136 -1.52 -13.41 -24.25
C LEU A 136 -0.99 -12.92 -25.58
N GLU A 137 0.20 -12.34 -25.64
CA GLU A 137 0.82 -11.88 -26.89
C GLU A 137 1.05 -13.04 -27.86
N GLY A 138 1.21 -14.26 -27.34
CA GLY A 138 1.61 -15.43 -28.12
C GLY A 138 3.11 -15.41 -28.44
N SER A 139 3.91 -14.69 -27.65
CA SER A 139 5.35 -14.54 -27.87
C SER A 139 6.12 -15.77 -27.36
N GLY A 140 7.27 -16.08 -27.98
CA GLY A 140 8.11 -17.24 -27.65
C GLY A 140 7.71 -18.57 -28.33
N GLN A 141 8.29 -19.68 -27.87
CA GLN A 141 8.03 -21.03 -28.41
C GLN A 141 6.83 -21.70 -27.72
N LEU A 142 5.66 -21.08 -27.79
CA LEU A 142 4.43 -21.67 -27.25
C LEU A 142 3.97 -22.86 -28.10
N ALA A 143 3.56 -23.94 -27.44
CA ALA A 143 2.90 -25.06 -28.10
C ALA A 143 1.66 -24.58 -28.88
N GLU A 144 1.37 -25.22 -30.01
CA GLU A 144 0.28 -24.81 -30.92
C GLU A 144 -1.07 -24.62 -30.20
N GLY A 145 -1.44 -25.55 -29.32
CA GLY A 145 -2.70 -25.45 -28.56
C GLY A 145 -2.76 -24.26 -27.60
N ARG A 146 -1.61 -23.79 -27.07
CA ARG A 146 -1.56 -22.58 -26.25
C ARG A 146 -1.72 -21.32 -27.09
N ARG A 147 -1.06 -21.26 -28.24
CA ARG A 147 -1.21 -20.13 -29.19
C ARG A 147 -2.66 -19.96 -29.63
N GLN A 148 -3.34 -21.07 -29.95
CA GLN A 148 -4.77 -21.03 -30.30
C GLN A 148 -5.64 -20.49 -29.16
N LYS A 149 -5.38 -20.87 -27.91
CA LYS A 149 -6.11 -20.32 -26.75
C LYS A 149 -5.82 -18.85 -26.50
N ALA A 150 -4.57 -18.40 -26.71
CA ALA A 150 -4.20 -16.99 -26.62
C ALA A 150 -4.91 -16.15 -27.69
N GLU A 151 -4.95 -16.62 -28.94
CA GLU A 151 -5.70 -15.96 -30.01
C GLU A 151 -7.21 -15.89 -29.71
N ALA A 152 -7.80 -16.97 -29.18
CA ALA A 152 -9.19 -16.95 -28.74
C ALA A 152 -9.42 -15.91 -27.62
N ALA A 153 -8.47 -15.75 -26.70
CA ALA A 153 -8.52 -14.71 -25.67
C ALA A 153 -8.43 -13.29 -26.25
N LYS A 154 -7.59 -13.08 -27.28
CA LYS A 154 -7.54 -11.80 -28.01
C LYS A 154 -8.88 -11.51 -28.70
N THR A 155 -9.41 -12.45 -29.48
CA THR A 155 -10.71 -12.32 -30.15
C THR A 155 -11.82 -11.99 -29.15
N TYR A 156 -11.82 -12.64 -28.00
CA TYR A 156 -12.78 -12.37 -26.93
C TYR A 156 -12.72 -10.92 -26.40
N LEU A 157 -11.51 -10.36 -26.30
CA LEU A 157 -11.29 -8.98 -25.88
C LEU A 157 -11.68 -7.99 -26.98
N ASP A 158 -11.40 -8.32 -28.24
CA ASP A 158 -11.80 -7.55 -29.42
C ASP A 158 -13.32 -7.42 -29.52
N GLU A 159 -14.06 -8.53 -29.37
CA GLU A 159 -15.53 -8.54 -29.35
C GLU A 159 -16.14 -7.67 -28.24
N ARG A 160 -15.34 -7.30 -27.25
CA ARG A 160 -15.73 -6.43 -26.13
C ARG A 160 -15.25 -5.00 -26.26
N GLY A 161 -14.64 -4.65 -27.39
CA GLY A 161 -14.12 -3.32 -27.65
C GLY A 161 -12.88 -2.98 -26.84
N ILE A 162 -12.13 -3.99 -26.36
CA ILE A 162 -10.86 -3.78 -25.66
C ILE A 162 -9.74 -3.89 -26.69
N SER A 163 -9.26 -2.74 -27.16
CA SER A 163 -8.22 -2.69 -28.21
C SER A 163 -6.87 -3.24 -27.74
N GLU A 164 -5.94 -3.45 -28.67
CA GLU A 164 -4.57 -3.87 -28.34
C GLU A 164 -3.86 -2.80 -27.49
N GLU A 165 -4.08 -1.53 -27.76
CA GLU A 165 -3.52 -0.42 -26.98
C GLU A 165 -4.01 -0.44 -25.54
N ILE A 166 -5.31 -0.69 -25.31
CA ILE A 166 -5.88 -0.82 -23.96
C ILE A 166 -5.29 -2.06 -23.27
N ARG A 167 -5.18 -3.19 -23.98
CA ARG A 167 -4.56 -4.41 -23.43
C ARG A 167 -3.14 -4.15 -22.93
N LYS A 168 -2.32 -3.46 -23.72
CA LYS A 168 -0.94 -3.10 -23.36
C LYS A 168 -0.89 -2.08 -22.22
N GLN A 169 -1.73 -1.05 -22.28
CA GLN A 169 -1.78 -0.02 -21.23
C GLN A 169 -2.16 -0.60 -19.87
N PHE A 170 -3.14 -1.50 -19.82
CA PHE A 170 -3.58 -2.18 -18.60
C PHE A 170 -2.81 -3.47 -18.31
N ARG A 171 -1.75 -3.76 -19.09
CA ARG A 171 -0.86 -4.93 -18.90
C ARG A 171 -1.65 -6.24 -18.78
N MET A 172 -2.66 -6.40 -19.64
CA MET A 172 -3.54 -7.56 -19.62
C MET A 172 -2.77 -8.81 -20.07
N GLY A 173 -3.10 -9.94 -19.46
CA GLY A 173 -2.47 -11.22 -19.76
C GLY A 173 -3.46 -12.36 -19.95
N PHE A 174 -2.93 -13.57 -20.17
CA PHE A 174 -3.71 -14.79 -20.28
C PHE A 174 -3.07 -15.90 -19.46
N SER A 175 -3.87 -16.51 -18.57
CA SER A 175 -3.44 -17.68 -17.81
C SER A 175 -3.71 -18.96 -18.63
N PRO A 176 -2.68 -19.78 -18.89
CA PRO A 176 -2.87 -21.04 -19.57
C PRO A 176 -3.82 -21.94 -18.80
N ASP A 177 -4.59 -22.73 -19.53
CA ASP A 177 -5.46 -23.76 -18.96
C ASP A 177 -4.64 -25.01 -18.64
N SER A 178 -3.83 -24.92 -17.59
CA SER A 178 -3.01 -25.98 -17.02
C SER A 178 -2.97 -25.87 -15.50
N TRP A 179 -2.55 -26.93 -14.82
CA TRP A 179 -2.53 -26.98 -13.36
C TRP A 179 -1.29 -26.38 -12.72
N ASP A 180 -0.19 -26.19 -13.45
CA ASP A 180 1.13 -25.97 -12.85
C ASP A 180 2.07 -25.14 -13.74
N SER A 181 1.53 -24.44 -14.72
CA SER A 181 2.33 -23.73 -15.70
C SER A 181 3.06 -22.53 -15.14
N LEU A 182 2.35 -21.71 -14.36
CA LEU A 182 2.99 -20.62 -13.64
C LEU A 182 3.84 -21.18 -12.50
N LEU A 183 3.36 -22.18 -11.75
CA LEU A 183 4.11 -22.82 -10.66
C LEU A 183 5.48 -23.31 -11.13
N ASN A 184 5.53 -24.06 -12.24
CA ASN A 184 6.78 -24.54 -12.80
C ASN A 184 7.67 -23.38 -13.27
N HIS A 185 7.08 -22.35 -13.90
CA HIS A 185 7.83 -21.16 -14.31
C HIS A 185 8.48 -20.42 -13.13
N LEU A 186 7.75 -20.25 -12.02
CA LEU A 186 8.27 -19.60 -10.81
C LEU A 186 9.38 -20.43 -10.16
N ARG A 187 9.24 -21.76 -10.13
CA ARG A 187 10.28 -22.67 -9.62
C ARG A 187 11.54 -22.67 -10.49
N GLU A 188 11.39 -22.66 -11.81
CA GLU A 188 12.51 -22.54 -12.75
C GLU A 188 13.28 -21.21 -12.58
N LYS A 189 12.57 -20.14 -12.18
CA LYS A 189 13.16 -18.85 -11.82
C LYS A 189 13.81 -18.82 -10.43
N GLY A 190 13.75 -19.93 -9.68
CA GLY A 190 14.42 -20.10 -8.39
C GLY A 190 13.65 -19.54 -7.18
N HIS A 191 12.34 -19.31 -7.31
CA HIS A 191 11.51 -18.85 -6.19
C HIS A 191 11.19 -20.00 -5.22
N ASP A 192 11.16 -19.68 -3.92
CA ASP A 192 10.83 -20.62 -2.85
C ASP A 192 9.34 -20.96 -2.81
N ASP A 193 9.01 -22.24 -2.60
CA ASP A 193 7.62 -22.73 -2.60
C ASP A 193 6.74 -22.04 -1.55
N LYS A 194 7.26 -21.73 -0.35
CA LYS A 194 6.47 -21.03 0.68
C LYS A 194 6.13 -19.61 0.25
N LEU A 195 7.07 -18.93 -0.40
CA LEU A 195 6.83 -17.60 -0.94
C LEU A 195 5.81 -17.63 -2.08
N ILE A 196 5.89 -18.64 -2.95
CA ILE A 196 4.89 -18.86 -4.01
C ILE A 196 3.49 -19.07 -3.40
N GLU A 197 3.36 -19.89 -2.36
CA GLU A 197 2.08 -20.09 -1.66
C GLU A 197 1.55 -18.80 -1.04
N GLN A 198 2.43 -18.01 -0.39
CA GLN A 198 2.07 -16.73 0.25
C GLN A 198 1.70 -15.62 -0.75
N SER A 199 2.11 -15.74 -2.00
CA SER A 199 1.77 -14.78 -3.07
C SER A 199 0.31 -14.86 -3.53
N GLY A 200 -0.39 -15.97 -3.23
CA GLY A 200 -1.74 -16.21 -3.72
C GLY A 200 -1.84 -16.52 -5.22
N LEU A 201 -0.71 -16.69 -5.92
CA LEU A 201 -0.65 -17.13 -7.33
C LEU A 201 -1.02 -18.61 -7.51
N VAL A 202 -0.88 -19.40 -6.44
CA VAL A 202 -1.23 -20.83 -6.39
C VAL A 202 -2.33 -21.09 -5.36
N SER A 203 -2.90 -22.29 -5.41
CA SER A 203 -3.81 -22.83 -4.41
C SER A 203 -3.25 -24.14 -3.89
N VAL A 204 -3.36 -24.34 -2.58
CA VAL A 204 -2.89 -25.54 -1.89
C VAL A 204 -4.10 -26.42 -1.56
N ASN A 205 -4.03 -27.70 -1.90
CA ASN A 205 -4.94 -28.73 -1.42
C ASN A 205 -4.25 -29.53 -0.33
N GLU A 206 -4.57 -29.23 0.93
CA GLU A 206 -3.96 -29.85 2.11
C GLU A 206 -4.26 -31.35 2.21
N GLU A 207 -5.46 -31.80 1.80
CA GLU A 207 -5.85 -33.22 1.87
C GLU A 207 -5.04 -34.10 0.91
N LYS A 208 -4.63 -33.54 -0.23
CA LYS A 208 -3.93 -34.25 -1.30
C LYS A 208 -2.46 -33.82 -1.45
N ASP A 209 -1.97 -32.98 -0.54
CA ASP A 209 -0.63 -32.40 -0.56
C ASP A 209 -0.22 -31.89 -1.95
N ARG A 210 -1.12 -31.11 -2.59
CA ARG A 210 -0.94 -30.65 -3.97
C ARG A 210 -1.06 -29.15 -4.09
N VAL A 211 -0.05 -28.53 -4.68
CA VAL A 211 -0.02 -27.12 -5.08
C VAL A 211 -0.31 -27.00 -6.57
N PHE A 212 -1.12 -26.03 -6.96
CA PHE A 212 -1.49 -25.80 -8.36
C PHE A 212 -1.83 -24.33 -8.65
N ASP A 213 -1.70 -23.91 -9.90
CA ASP A 213 -1.99 -22.56 -10.37
C ASP A 213 -3.41 -22.15 -9.98
N ARG A 214 -3.56 -20.99 -9.34
CA ARG A 214 -4.88 -20.47 -8.94
C ARG A 214 -5.73 -20.08 -10.15
N PHE A 215 -5.09 -19.45 -11.13
CA PHE A 215 -5.71 -18.91 -12.33
C PHE A 215 -5.42 -19.81 -13.52
N ARG A 216 -6.48 -20.28 -14.19
CA ARG A 216 -6.37 -21.24 -15.29
C ARG A 216 -7.39 -20.89 -16.36
N GLY A 217 -6.94 -20.79 -17.61
CA GLY A 217 -7.80 -20.52 -18.77
C GLY A 217 -8.52 -19.16 -18.73
N ARG A 218 -7.93 -18.16 -18.07
CA ARG A 218 -8.59 -16.87 -17.78
C ARG A 218 -7.81 -15.69 -18.31
N ILE A 219 -8.52 -14.65 -18.73
CA ILE A 219 -7.95 -13.33 -19.00
C ILE A 219 -7.54 -12.72 -17.66
N MET A 220 -6.31 -12.24 -17.58
CA MET A 220 -5.68 -11.69 -16.40
C MET A 220 -5.68 -10.17 -16.44
N PHE A 221 -6.01 -9.55 -15.31
CA PHE A 221 -6.06 -8.12 -15.08
C PHE A 221 -5.19 -7.82 -13.86
N PRO A 222 -3.99 -7.25 -14.01
CA PRO A 222 -3.16 -6.92 -12.87
C PRO A 222 -3.77 -5.77 -12.07
N VAL A 223 -3.75 -5.89 -10.75
CA VAL A 223 -4.02 -4.79 -9.82
C VAL A 223 -2.68 -4.17 -9.49
N LEU A 224 -2.49 -2.92 -9.93
CA LEU A 224 -1.27 -2.16 -9.70
C LEU A 224 -1.44 -1.25 -8.47
N ASP A 225 -0.37 -1.07 -7.70
CA ASP A 225 -0.31 -0.03 -6.68
C ASP A 225 -0.10 1.37 -7.30
N VAL A 226 0.02 2.40 -6.45
CA VAL A 226 0.23 3.79 -6.90
C VAL A 226 1.58 4.02 -7.59
N ASN A 227 2.52 3.09 -7.48
CA ASN A 227 3.84 3.13 -8.13
C ASN A 227 3.86 2.31 -9.43
N GLY A 228 2.77 1.60 -9.75
CA GLY A 228 2.67 0.73 -10.92
C GLY A 228 3.13 -0.70 -10.68
N ASP A 229 3.42 -1.08 -9.43
CA ASP A 229 3.85 -2.41 -9.07
C ASP A 229 2.65 -3.38 -8.96
N PRO A 230 2.74 -4.60 -9.51
CA PRO A 230 1.63 -5.56 -9.44
C PRO A 230 1.53 -6.18 -8.04
N ILE A 231 0.43 -5.89 -7.36
CA ILE A 231 0.16 -6.37 -5.99
C ILE A 231 -0.83 -7.53 -5.95
N ALA A 232 -1.69 -7.65 -6.95
CA ALA A 232 -2.69 -8.72 -7.07
C ALA A 232 -3.19 -8.88 -8.50
N PHE A 233 -4.10 -9.83 -8.72
CA PHE A 233 -4.71 -10.09 -10.01
C PHE A 233 -6.21 -10.31 -9.88
N GLY A 234 -6.95 -9.73 -10.82
CA GLY A 234 -8.28 -10.17 -11.19
C GLY A 234 -8.18 -11.09 -12.41
N ALA A 235 -9.06 -12.08 -12.48
CA ALA A 235 -9.07 -13.05 -13.58
C ALA A 235 -10.49 -13.33 -14.02
N ARG A 236 -10.70 -13.43 -15.32
CA ARG A 236 -12.04 -13.55 -15.92
C ARG A 236 -12.15 -14.77 -16.81
N ALA A 237 -13.17 -15.59 -16.57
CA ALA A 237 -13.50 -16.72 -17.44
C ALA A 237 -14.03 -16.24 -18.80
N MET A 238 -13.65 -16.95 -19.86
CA MET A 238 -14.12 -16.68 -21.22
C MET A 238 -15.38 -17.49 -21.57
N GLY A 239 -15.48 -18.72 -21.06
CA GLY A 239 -16.64 -19.61 -21.21
C GLY A 239 -17.48 -19.74 -19.93
N ASP A 240 -17.98 -20.96 -19.68
CA ASP A 240 -18.91 -21.26 -18.59
C ASP A 240 -18.25 -21.55 -17.23
N ASP A 241 -16.91 -21.43 -17.16
CA ASP A 241 -16.16 -21.70 -15.93
C ASP A 241 -16.57 -20.77 -14.79
N GLN A 242 -16.92 -21.36 -13.65
CA GLN A 242 -17.23 -20.64 -12.43
C GLN A 242 -16.02 -20.55 -11.49
N PRO A 243 -15.89 -19.45 -10.73
CA PRO A 243 -16.68 -18.22 -10.84
C PRO A 243 -16.33 -17.42 -12.10
N LYS A 244 -17.24 -16.58 -12.59
CA LYS A 244 -17.00 -15.70 -13.75
C LYS A 244 -15.79 -14.77 -13.54
N TYR A 245 -15.64 -14.25 -12.33
CA TYR A 245 -14.48 -13.47 -11.88
C TYR A 245 -13.84 -14.11 -10.65
N LEU A 246 -12.52 -14.19 -10.66
CA LEU A 246 -11.71 -14.70 -9.56
C LEU A 246 -10.63 -13.67 -9.24
N ASN A 247 -10.53 -13.25 -7.98
CA ASN A 247 -9.47 -12.34 -7.54
C ASN A 247 -8.43 -13.12 -6.73
N SER A 248 -7.23 -12.56 -6.66
CA SER A 248 -6.24 -12.94 -5.66
C SER A 248 -6.86 -12.91 -4.26
N PRO A 249 -6.44 -13.84 -3.36
CA PRO A 249 -6.76 -13.72 -1.95
C PRO A 249 -6.04 -12.51 -1.34
N GLU A 250 -6.28 -12.24 -0.06
CA GLU A 250 -5.45 -11.31 0.70
C GLU A 250 -4.01 -11.86 0.80
N THR A 251 -3.03 -11.00 0.58
CA THR A 251 -1.59 -11.36 0.62
C THR A 251 -0.83 -10.31 1.41
N PRO A 252 0.46 -10.55 1.73
CA PRO A 252 1.32 -9.51 2.32
C PRO A 252 1.37 -8.21 1.50
N ALA A 253 1.23 -8.30 0.17
CA ALA A 253 1.25 -7.17 -0.76
C ALA A 253 -0.14 -6.59 -1.10
N TYR A 254 -1.22 -7.34 -0.88
CA TYR A 254 -2.56 -6.92 -1.32
C TYR A 254 -3.62 -7.08 -0.23
N VAL A 255 -4.26 -5.95 0.07
CA VAL A 255 -5.46 -5.87 0.91
C VAL A 255 -6.60 -5.26 0.12
N LYS A 256 -7.68 -6.01 -0.11
CA LYS A 256 -8.77 -5.64 -1.03
C LYS A 256 -9.42 -4.31 -0.68
N GLY A 257 -9.58 -4.01 0.60
CA GLY A 257 -10.20 -2.77 1.08
C GLY A 257 -9.31 -1.52 0.99
N GLN A 258 -8.03 -1.67 0.63
CA GLN A 258 -7.04 -0.59 0.63
C GLN A 258 -6.59 -0.17 -0.77
N HIS A 259 -7.07 -0.85 -1.82
CA HIS A 259 -6.59 -0.64 -3.19
C HIS A 259 -7.76 -0.43 -4.16
N LEU A 260 -7.56 0.50 -5.10
CA LEU A 260 -8.52 0.82 -6.16
C LEU A 260 -7.89 0.48 -7.51
N TYR A 261 -8.59 -0.33 -8.30
CA TYR A 261 -8.13 -0.71 -9.63
C TYR A 261 -8.12 0.48 -10.58
N GLY A 262 -7.04 0.64 -11.36
CA GLY A 262 -6.90 1.71 -12.36
C GLY A 262 -6.57 3.09 -11.78
N LEU A 263 -6.02 3.16 -10.56
CA LEU A 263 -5.59 4.41 -9.94
C LEU A 263 -4.22 4.89 -10.45
N PHE A 264 -3.37 3.97 -10.91
CA PHE A 264 -2.08 4.23 -11.53
C PHE A 264 -2.22 4.79 -12.95
#